data_AF-A0A1S0YNC2-F1
#
_entry.id   AF-A0A1S0YNC2-F1
#
_cell.length_a   1.000
_cell.length_b   1.000
_cell.length_c   1.000
_cell.angle_alpha   90.00
_cell.angle_beta   90.00
_cell.angle_gamma   90.00
#
_symmetry.space_group_name_H-M   'P 1'
#
loop_
_entity.id
_entity.type
_entity.pdbx_description
1 polymer ?
#
loop_
_entity_poly.entity_id
_entity_poly.type
_entity_poly.pdbx_seq_one_letter_code
_entity_poly.pdbx_strand_id
1 'polypeptide(L)'
;MHTVARRAAVLAAAAALAAPPVAGAAEVVQQGSQIVVADASSCAIAYNDRAENISYTAAHCGLTGERVRLKRADGSTTGEVGTFYPSSKWGKGTGNDWAAIRWDPGVRVGVNGRSGDAVASLSEMAKGEQVCTFGVASRQVQCGTFAGSIDNNLYFDGVSGQHGDSGGPVWSPRRGFLGVYSGVSIISTKGGGEHRLSRASVPKNGDEVTEGEEIRLIADYFRAPQVNDHRAELPDDALSGAAAGSARRIEASSNMDEGTLPVIAIIIVGVLAASAPVLGQILQTVAQWRIDGLLPR
;
A
#
# COMPACT_ATOMS: atom_id res chain seq x y z
N MET A 1 -18.07 -76.74 45.66
CA MET A 1 -17.13 -75.67 45.26
C MET A 1 -17.40 -75.33 43.80
N HIS A 2 -17.61 -74.04 43.53
CA HIS A 2 -17.49 -73.32 42.24
C HIS A 2 -18.62 -73.40 41.20
N THR A 3 -19.59 -72.50 41.37
CA THR A 3 -20.40 -71.89 40.32
C THR A 3 -19.51 -70.98 39.45
N VAL A 4 -19.45 -71.24 38.13
CA VAL A 4 -18.75 -70.38 37.16
C VAL A 4 -19.77 -69.44 36.51
N ALA A 5 -19.70 -68.15 36.85
CA ALA A 5 -20.50 -67.11 36.22
C ALA A 5 -19.86 -66.68 34.88
N ARG A 6 -20.54 -66.96 33.76
CA ARG A 6 -20.18 -66.39 32.44
C ARG A 6 -20.65 -64.93 32.38
N ARG A 7 -19.71 -63.98 32.47
CA ARG A 7 -19.98 -62.56 32.20
C ARG A 7 -19.97 -62.34 30.68
N ALA A 8 -21.08 -61.89 30.12
CA ALA A 8 -21.13 -61.36 28.76
C ALA A 8 -20.46 -59.98 28.74
N ALA A 9 -19.42 -59.82 27.92
CA ALA A 9 -18.79 -58.52 27.69
C ALA A 9 -19.57 -57.79 26.59
N VAL A 10 -20.19 -56.67 26.95
CA VAL A 10 -20.78 -55.73 26.00
C VAL A 10 -19.66 -54.84 25.48
N LEU A 11 -19.29 -55.00 24.20
CA LEU A 11 -18.41 -54.09 23.48
C LEU A 11 -19.20 -52.85 23.09
N ALA A 12 -19.09 -51.77 23.87
CA ALA A 12 -19.58 -50.45 23.48
C ALA A 12 -18.59 -49.84 22.47
N ALA A 13 -18.97 -49.83 21.19
CA ALA A 13 -18.25 -49.09 20.17
C ALA A 13 -18.49 -47.58 20.38
N ALA A 14 -17.50 -46.87 20.90
CA ALA A 14 -17.52 -45.42 20.98
C ALA A 14 -17.31 -44.84 19.56
N ALA A 15 -18.39 -44.44 18.91
CA ALA A 15 -18.31 -43.63 17.70
C ALA A 15 -17.82 -42.23 18.09
N ALA A 16 -16.53 -41.95 17.84
CA ALA A 16 -16.00 -40.61 17.94
C ALA A 16 -16.68 -39.74 16.85
N LEU A 17 -17.65 -38.91 17.25
CA LEU A 17 -18.16 -37.85 16.41
C LEU A 17 -17.00 -36.88 16.15
N ALA A 18 -16.39 -36.97 14.98
CA ALA A 18 -15.51 -35.93 14.48
C ALA A 18 -16.37 -34.68 14.28
N ALA A 19 -16.22 -33.70 15.17
CA ALA A 19 -16.81 -32.38 14.95
C ALA A 19 -16.26 -31.85 13.62
N PRO A 20 -17.10 -31.27 12.74
CA PRO A 20 -16.60 -30.62 11.54
C PRO A 20 -15.59 -29.55 11.96
N PRO A 21 -14.51 -29.34 11.17
CA PRO A 21 -13.59 -28.25 11.46
C PRO A 21 -14.39 -26.95 11.55
N VAL A 22 -14.23 -26.23 12.65
CA VAL A 22 -14.79 -24.89 12.79
C VAL A 22 -14.19 -24.06 11.66
N ALA A 23 -14.98 -23.77 10.63
CA ALA A 23 -14.56 -22.85 9.59
C ALA A 23 -14.22 -21.52 10.28
N GLY A 24 -12.94 -21.15 10.26
CA GLY A 24 -12.49 -19.86 10.78
C GLY A 24 -13.33 -18.76 10.15
N ALA A 25 -13.75 -17.78 10.94
CA ALA A 25 -14.51 -16.65 10.42
C ALA A 25 -13.74 -16.03 9.24
N ALA A 26 -14.42 -15.86 8.10
CA ALA A 26 -13.81 -15.25 6.92
C ALA A 26 -13.23 -13.89 7.29
N GLU A 27 -11.99 -13.62 6.88
CA GLU A 27 -11.35 -12.33 7.08
C GLU A 27 -12.13 -11.26 6.32
N VAL A 28 -12.52 -10.16 6.99
CA VAL A 28 -13.36 -9.12 6.40
C VAL A 28 -12.57 -7.83 6.22
N VAL A 29 -12.32 -7.46 4.97
CA VAL A 29 -11.60 -6.23 4.61
C VAL A 29 -12.56 -5.05 4.74
N GLN A 30 -12.26 -4.07 5.61
CA GLN A 30 -13.08 -2.87 5.76
C GLN A 30 -12.42 -1.66 5.12
N GLN A 31 -13.22 -0.70 4.67
CA GLN A 31 -12.70 0.60 4.24
C GLN A 31 -11.96 1.29 5.41
N GLY A 32 -10.73 1.72 5.16
CA GLY A 32 -9.81 2.27 6.16
C GLY A 32 -9.06 1.24 6.98
N SER A 33 -9.20 -0.07 6.71
CA SER A 33 -8.34 -1.09 7.32
C SER A 33 -6.88 -0.88 6.92
N GLN A 34 -5.97 -1.13 7.86
CA GLN A 34 -4.54 -1.09 7.60
C GLN A 34 -4.08 -2.38 6.91
N ILE A 35 -3.26 -2.24 5.88
CA ILE A 35 -2.59 -3.31 5.17
C ILE A 35 -1.08 -3.21 5.38
N VAL A 36 -0.41 -4.34 5.15
CA VAL A 36 1.03 -4.43 5.02
C VAL A 36 1.33 -5.11 3.69
N VAL A 37 2.14 -4.47 2.86
CA VAL A 37 2.56 -4.99 1.55
C VAL A 37 4.02 -5.41 1.64
N ALA A 38 4.31 -6.65 1.23
CA ALA A 38 5.65 -7.24 1.26
C ALA A 38 6.41 -7.08 2.61
N ASP A 39 5.66 -7.08 3.72
CA ASP A 39 6.19 -6.89 5.08
C ASP A 39 6.94 -5.58 5.35
N ALA A 40 6.84 -4.59 4.46
CA ALA A 40 7.65 -3.37 4.50
C ALA A 40 6.84 -2.07 4.49
N SER A 41 5.85 -1.93 3.61
CA SER A 41 5.00 -0.73 3.56
C SER A 41 3.71 -0.95 4.33
N SER A 42 3.23 0.09 5.00
CA SER A 42 1.93 0.08 5.62
C SER A 42 1.05 1.19 5.05
N CYS A 43 -0.13 0.80 4.57
CA CYS A 43 -1.09 1.69 3.96
C CYS A 43 -2.50 1.37 4.45
N ALA A 44 -3.49 2.15 4.01
CA ALA A 44 -4.90 1.94 4.28
C ALA A 44 -5.66 1.47 3.03
N ILE A 45 -6.83 0.88 3.23
CA ILE A 45 -7.80 0.60 2.17
C ILE A 45 -8.67 1.84 1.91
N ALA A 46 -8.64 2.36 0.68
CA ALA A 46 -9.45 3.50 0.25
C ALA A 46 -10.86 3.10 -0.11
N TYR A 47 -11.05 2.03 -0.88
CA TYR A 47 -12.37 1.66 -1.37
C TYR A 47 -12.45 0.16 -1.60
N ASN A 48 -13.60 -0.40 -1.32
CA ASN A 48 -13.92 -1.80 -1.50
C ASN A 48 -14.86 -1.96 -2.70
N ASP A 49 -14.34 -2.54 -3.79
CA ASP A 49 -15.17 -2.98 -4.90
C ASP A 49 -15.57 -4.45 -4.69
N ARG A 50 -16.77 -4.61 -4.12
CA ARG A 50 -17.32 -5.92 -3.78
C ARG A 50 -17.73 -6.72 -5.01
N ALA A 51 -18.02 -6.07 -6.14
CA ALA A 51 -18.41 -6.78 -7.36
C ALA A 51 -17.20 -7.50 -7.97
N GLU A 52 -16.04 -6.86 -7.92
CA GLU A 52 -14.79 -7.38 -8.49
C GLU A 52 -13.92 -8.14 -7.47
N ASN A 53 -14.34 -8.21 -6.20
CA ASN A 53 -13.56 -8.78 -5.09
C ASN A 53 -12.16 -8.15 -4.96
N ILE A 54 -12.10 -6.83 -5.11
CA ILE A 54 -10.87 -6.05 -4.98
C ILE A 54 -11.05 -4.88 -4.00
N SER A 55 -9.93 -4.35 -3.52
CA SER A 55 -9.90 -3.07 -2.82
C SER A 55 -8.86 -2.15 -3.42
N TYR A 56 -9.08 -0.84 -3.35
CA TYR A 56 -8.13 0.16 -3.82
C TYR A 56 -7.31 0.74 -2.66
N THR A 57 -6.04 1.07 -2.93
CA THR A 57 -5.07 1.72 -2.03
C THR A 57 -4.06 2.52 -2.87
N ALA A 58 -3.00 3.08 -2.28
CA ALA A 58 -2.01 3.89 -3.01
C ALA A 58 -0.99 2.99 -3.75
N ALA A 59 -0.50 3.44 -4.90
CA ALA A 59 0.44 2.68 -5.72
C ALA A 59 1.83 2.60 -5.09
N HIS A 60 2.26 3.67 -4.42
CA HIS A 60 3.57 3.72 -3.78
C HIS A 60 3.74 2.73 -2.61
N CYS A 61 2.67 2.06 -2.19
CA CYS A 61 2.71 1.06 -1.11
C CYS A 61 3.42 -0.24 -1.52
N GLY A 62 3.64 -0.50 -2.80
CA GLY A 62 4.29 -1.74 -3.20
C GLY A 62 4.48 -1.92 -4.70
N LEU A 63 4.86 -3.13 -5.07
CA LEU A 63 5.13 -3.55 -6.42
C LEU A 63 4.12 -4.60 -6.89
N THR A 64 3.94 -4.69 -8.21
CA THR A 64 3.07 -5.70 -8.82
C THR A 64 3.42 -7.11 -8.35
N GLY A 65 2.42 -7.85 -7.89
CA GLY A 65 2.57 -9.25 -7.47
C GLY A 65 2.93 -9.42 -5.99
N GLU A 66 3.26 -8.35 -5.28
CA GLU A 66 3.55 -8.42 -3.86
C GLU A 66 2.32 -8.85 -3.05
N ARG A 67 2.58 -9.58 -1.97
CA ARG A 67 1.55 -10.17 -1.13
C ARG A 67 1.15 -9.23 -0.01
N VAL A 68 -0.14 -9.22 0.27
CA VAL A 68 -0.77 -8.30 1.22
C VAL A 68 -1.21 -9.06 2.46
N ARG A 69 -0.88 -8.51 3.62
CA ARG A 69 -1.43 -8.90 4.93
C ARG A 69 -2.36 -7.80 5.43
N LEU A 70 -3.44 -8.17 6.13
CA LEU A 70 -4.26 -7.21 6.87
C LEU A 70 -3.74 -7.08 8.28
N LYS A 71 -3.70 -5.86 8.79
CA LYS A 71 -3.40 -5.60 10.19
C LYS A 71 -4.70 -5.52 10.99
N ARG A 72 -4.79 -6.36 12.01
CA ARG A 72 -5.96 -6.48 12.88
C ARG A 72 -5.93 -5.41 13.97
N ALA A 73 -7.09 -5.21 14.59
CA ALA A 73 -7.24 -4.21 15.66
C ALA A 73 -6.34 -4.48 16.88
N ASP A 74 -5.99 -5.74 17.14
CA ASP A 74 -5.06 -6.16 18.20
C ASP A 74 -3.57 -5.94 17.84
N GLY A 75 -3.29 -5.43 16.64
CA GLY A 75 -1.95 -5.17 16.14
C GLY A 75 -1.30 -6.35 15.42
N SER A 76 -1.89 -7.55 15.48
CA SER A 76 -1.40 -8.71 14.72
C SER A 76 -1.66 -8.56 13.22
N THR A 77 -0.94 -9.31 12.40
CA THR A 77 -1.21 -9.42 10.97
C THR A 77 -1.84 -10.78 10.64
N THR A 78 -2.60 -10.82 9.55
CA THR A 78 -3.02 -12.06 8.92
C THR A 78 -1.83 -12.78 8.28
N GLY A 79 -2.05 -14.00 7.81
CA GLY A 79 -1.25 -14.52 6.70
C GLY A 79 -1.44 -13.67 5.44
N GLU A 80 -0.75 -14.02 4.36
CA GLU A 80 -0.96 -13.34 3.08
C GLU A 80 -2.35 -13.68 2.54
N VAL A 81 -3.12 -12.65 2.18
CA VAL A 81 -4.55 -12.77 1.86
C VAL A 81 -4.94 -12.03 0.57
N GLY A 82 -3.99 -11.41 -0.12
CA GLY A 82 -4.25 -10.75 -1.40
C GLY A 82 -2.97 -10.42 -2.15
N THR A 83 -3.13 -10.05 -3.42
CA THR A 83 -2.04 -9.65 -4.32
C THR A 83 -2.20 -8.20 -4.74
N PHE A 84 -1.11 -7.44 -4.66
CA PHE A 84 -1.04 -6.02 -4.96
C PHE A 84 -0.75 -5.76 -6.45
N TYR A 85 -1.45 -4.79 -7.04
CA TYR A 85 -1.32 -4.37 -8.43
C TYR A 85 -1.39 -2.84 -8.51
N PRO A 86 -0.24 -2.13 -8.50
CA PRO A 86 -0.23 -0.69 -8.73
C PRO A 86 -0.69 -0.35 -10.14
N SER A 87 -1.14 0.89 -10.34
CA SER A 87 -1.36 1.45 -11.65
C SER A 87 -0.15 1.20 -12.55
N SER A 88 -0.40 0.74 -13.77
CA SER A 88 0.65 0.58 -14.79
C SER A 88 1.26 1.90 -15.26
N LYS A 89 0.68 3.05 -14.87
CA LYS A 89 1.20 4.39 -15.15
C LYS A 89 1.81 5.05 -13.91
N TRP A 90 1.86 4.37 -12.76
CA TRP A 90 2.56 4.86 -11.57
C TRP A 90 4.07 4.97 -11.81
N GLY A 91 4.72 5.91 -11.13
CA GLY A 91 6.18 6.13 -11.18
C GLY A 91 6.64 7.22 -12.13
N LYS A 92 5.70 7.92 -12.79
CA LYS A 92 5.97 9.13 -13.58
C LYS A 92 5.13 10.29 -13.03
N GLY A 93 5.79 11.36 -12.59
CA GLY A 93 5.14 12.49 -11.95
C GLY A 93 4.37 12.10 -10.68
N THR A 94 3.29 12.80 -10.40
CA THR A 94 2.51 12.67 -9.16
C THR A 94 1.12 12.04 -9.38
N GLY A 95 0.76 11.82 -10.65
CA GLY A 95 -0.47 11.16 -11.07
C GLY A 95 -0.44 9.66 -10.83
N ASN A 96 -1.61 9.03 -10.95
CA ASN A 96 -1.73 7.57 -10.98
C ASN A 96 -1.26 6.83 -9.70
N ASP A 97 -1.21 7.51 -8.55
CA ASP A 97 -0.86 6.89 -7.27
C ASP A 97 -2.03 6.09 -6.68
N TRP A 98 -2.43 5.03 -7.38
CA TRP A 98 -3.46 4.10 -6.97
C TRP A 98 -3.08 2.67 -7.35
N ALA A 99 -3.51 1.71 -6.53
CA ALA A 99 -3.35 0.29 -6.73
C ALA A 99 -4.66 -0.43 -6.46
N ALA A 100 -4.83 -1.58 -7.10
CA ALA A 100 -5.82 -2.58 -6.74
C ALA A 100 -5.16 -3.71 -5.95
N ILE A 101 -5.89 -4.23 -4.97
CA ILE A 101 -5.56 -5.47 -4.27
C ILE A 101 -6.62 -6.48 -4.65
N ARG A 102 -6.21 -7.58 -5.28
CA ARG A 102 -7.09 -8.72 -5.51
C ARG A 102 -7.01 -9.65 -4.32
N TRP A 103 -8.15 -9.89 -3.68
CA TRP A 103 -8.19 -10.75 -2.50
C TRP A 103 -8.28 -12.23 -2.89
N ASP A 104 -7.65 -13.07 -2.08
CA ASP A 104 -7.67 -14.51 -2.26
C ASP A 104 -9.06 -15.10 -1.99
N PRO A 105 -9.36 -16.32 -2.49
CA PRO A 105 -10.60 -17.02 -2.16
C PRO A 105 -10.81 -17.15 -0.65
N GLY A 106 -12.01 -16.80 -0.18
CA GLY A 106 -12.39 -16.88 1.24
C GLY A 106 -12.20 -15.59 2.04
N VAL A 107 -11.52 -14.58 1.47
CA VAL A 107 -11.51 -13.22 2.02
C VAL A 107 -12.79 -12.52 1.60
N ARG A 108 -13.43 -11.82 2.54
CA ARG A 108 -14.70 -11.13 2.30
C ARG A 108 -14.48 -9.63 2.22
N VAL A 109 -14.81 -9.02 1.08
CA VAL A 109 -14.73 -7.57 0.92
C VAL A 109 -15.93 -6.90 1.61
N GLY A 110 -15.64 -6.07 2.60
CA GLY A 110 -16.62 -5.35 3.42
C GLY A 110 -17.20 -4.12 2.74
N VAL A 111 -18.00 -3.35 3.48
CA VAL A 111 -18.71 -2.16 2.96
C VAL A 111 -17.82 -0.91 2.99
N ASN A 112 -18.19 0.10 2.20
CA ASN A 112 -17.56 1.42 2.23
C ASN A 112 -18.22 2.32 3.28
N GLY A 113 -17.89 2.10 4.55
CA GLY A 113 -18.56 2.76 5.68
C GLY A 113 -18.34 4.27 5.81
N ARG A 114 -17.37 4.86 5.09
CA ARG A 114 -17.05 6.30 5.15
C ARG A 114 -17.57 7.05 3.94
N SER A 115 -17.23 6.56 2.74
CA SER A 115 -17.63 7.19 1.48
C SER A 115 -19.00 6.74 0.98
N GLY A 116 -19.52 5.62 1.47
CA GLY A 116 -20.56 4.87 0.76
C GLY A 116 -20.02 4.25 -0.54
N ASP A 117 -20.88 3.51 -1.24
CA ASP A 117 -20.55 2.81 -2.49
C ASP A 117 -20.70 3.70 -3.75
N ALA A 118 -21.13 4.94 -3.59
CA ALA A 118 -21.18 5.89 -4.69
C ALA A 118 -19.75 6.35 -5.04
N VAL A 119 -19.39 6.29 -6.32
CA VAL A 119 -18.14 6.83 -6.85
C VAL A 119 -18.47 8.13 -7.60
N ALA A 120 -17.94 9.24 -7.11
CA ALA A 120 -18.19 10.56 -7.67
C ALA A 120 -17.17 10.91 -8.75
N SER A 121 -17.60 11.65 -9.78
CA SER A 121 -16.68 12.17 -10.79
C SER A 121 -16.03 13.47 -10.31
N LEU A 122 -14.74 13.66 -10.58
CA LEU A 122 -14.06 14.93 -10.30
C LEU A 122 -14.67 16.11 -11.07
N SER A 123 -15.25 15.85 -12.25
CA SER A 123 -15.94 16.87 -13.05
C SER A 123 -17.20 17.43 -12.38
N GLU A 124 -17.74 16.74 -11.38
CA GLU A 124 -18.91 17.17 -10.62
C GLU A 124 -18.55 17.99 -9.38
N MET A 125 -17.26 18.04 -9.02
CA MET A 125 -16.76 18.77 -7.87
C MET A 125 -16.54 20.24 -8.21
N ALA A 126 -17.12 21.15 -7.42
CA ALA A 126 -16.82 22.56 -7.48
C ALA A 126 -15.74 22.95 -6.46
N LYS A 127 -14.92 23.97 -6.81
CA LYS A 127 -13.93 24.57 -5.90
C LYS A 127 -14.63 25.03 -4.62
N GLY A 128 -14.06 24.72 -3.46
CA GLY A 128 -14.62 25.02 -2.14
C GLY A 128 -15.57 23.95 -1.58
N GLU A 129 -15.96 22.92 -2.36
CA GLU A 129 -16.75 21.81 -1.82
C GLU A 129 -15.97 21.01 -0.77
N GLN A 130 -16.67 20.50 0.24
CA GLN A 130 -16.03 19.72 1.30
C GLN A 130 -15.51 18.38 0.78
N VAL A 131 -14.26 18.09 1.14
CA VAL A 131 -13.58 16.82 0.88
C VAL A 131 -13.05 16.31 2.21
N CYS A 132 -13.22 15.01 2.48
CA CYS A 132 -12.75 14.37 3.69
C CYS A 132 -11.81 13.21 3.36
N THR A 133 -10.85 12.96 4.24
CA THR A 133 -9.95 11.81 4.22
C THR A 133 -9.96 11.11 5.57
N PHE A 134 -9.63 9.82 5.57
CA PHE A 134 -9.38 9.06 6.81
C PHE A 134 -8.01 8.43 6.73
N GLY A 135 -7.19 8.74 7.72
CA GLY A 135 -5.90 8.11 7.90
C GLY A 135 -5.96 7.00 8.95
N VAL A 136 -5.44 5.81 8.62
CA VAL A 136 -5.45 4.69 9.58
C VAL A 136 -4.40 4.85 10.67
N ALA A 137 -3.30 5.55 10.38
CA ALA A 137 -2.27 5.86 11.36
C ALA A 137 -2.72 7.01 12.26
N SER A 138 -3.26 8.08 11.68
CA SER A 138 -3.83 9.20 12.44
C SER A 138 -5.12 8.83 13.19
N ARG A 139 -5.82 7.78 12.74
CA ARG A 139 -7.13 7.31 13.26
C ARG A 139 -8.20 8.41 13.27
N GLN A 140 -8.08 9.39 12.39
CA GLN A 140 -8.94 10.56 12.35
C GLN A 140 -9.51 10.79 10.97
N VAL A 141 -10.77 11.26 10.95
CA VAL A 141 -11.35 11.87 9.76
C VAL A 141 -10.92 13.32 9.74
N GLN A 142 -10.36 13.76 8.62
CA GLN A 142 -9.88 15.12 8.42
C GLN A 142 -10.56 15.65 7.17
N CYS A 143 -11.16 16.83 7.26
CA CYS A 143 -11.87 17.44 6.14
C CYS A 143 -11.27 18.79 5.79
N GLY A 144 -11.40 19.13 4.52
CA GLY A 144 -10.87 20.30 3.88
C GLY A 144 -11.78 20.74 2.74
N THR A 145 -11.24 21.55 1.83
CA THR A 145 -12.00 22.03 0.66
C THR A 145 -11.32 21.64 -0.64
N PHE A 146 -12.12 21.23 -1.63
CA PHE A 146 -11.65 20.90 -2.96
C PHE A 146 -11.03 22.13 -3.62
N ALA A 147 -9.76 22.02 -4.01
CA ALA A 147 -9.02 23.09 -4.66
C ALA A 147 -9.11 23.00 -6.18
N GLY A 148 -9.19 21.78 -6.71
CA GLY A 148 -9.26 21.48 -8.13
C GLY A 148 -8.79 20.06 -8.44
N SER A 149 -8.74 19.72 -9.72
CA SER A 149 -8.23 18.44 -10.23
C SER A 149 -7.33 18.66 -11.43
N ILE A 150 -6.35 17.77 -11.61
CA ILE A 150 -5.49 17.68 -12.79
C ILE A 150 -5.53 16.22 -13.22
N ASP A 151 -6.10 15.97 -14.40
CA ASP A 151 -6.41 14.62 -14.89
C ASP A 151 -7.14 13.76 -13.83
N ASN A 152 -6.54 12.64 -13.40
CA ASN A 152 -7.08 11.70 -12.45
C ASN A 152 -6.71 12.03 -11.00
N ASN A 153 -6.01 13.14 -10.76
CA ASN A 153 -5.68 13.61 -9.42
C ASN A 153 -6.62 14.71 -8.97
N LEU A 154 -6.98 14.67 -7.69
CA LEU A 154 -7.64 15.76 -6.99
C LEU A 154 -6.73 16.38 -5.94
N TYR A 155 -6.96 17.67 -5.70
CA TYR A 155 -6.23 18.49 -4.75
C TYR A 155 -7.22 19.13 -3.79
N PHE A 156 -6.89 19.11 -2.50
CA PHE A 156 -7.75 19.69 -1.47
C PHE A 156 -6.95 20.32 -0.34
N ASP A 157 -7.47 21.42 0.17
CA ASP A 157 -6.90 22.17 1.28
C ASP A 157 -7.41 21.58 2.58
N GLY A 158 -6.61 20.69 3.16
CA GLY A 158 -6.89 19.97 4.38
C GLY A 158 -5.59 19.62 5.11
N VAL A 159 -5.72 18.98 6.27
CA VAL A 159 -4.55 18.59 7.05
C VAL A 159 -3.76 17.50 6.32
N SER A 160 -2.43 17.63 6.34
CA SER A 160 -1.52 16.64 5.77
C SER A 160 -1.60 15.32 6.53
N GLY A 161 -1.70 14.20 5.80
CA GLY A 161 -1.66 12.85 6.36
C GLY A 161 -0.28 12.49 6.91
N GLN A 162 -0.25 11.51 7.80
CA GLN A 162 0.97 10.95 8.41
C GLN A 162 1.39 9.66 7.70
N HIS A 163 2.63 9.19 7.93
CA HIS A 163 3.06 7.86 7.50
C HIS A 163 2.02 6.80 7.90
N GLY A 164 1.63 5.95 6.94
CA GLY A 164 0.57 4.97 7.10
C GLY A 164 -0.82 5.43 6.71
N ASP A 165 -1.08 6.74 6.57
CA ASP A 165 -2.35 7.26 6.05
C ASP A 165 -2.47 7.13 4.53
N SER A 166 -1.34 6.87 3.85
CA SER A 166 -1.27 6.50 2.44
C SER A 166 -2.28 5.42 2.09
N GLY A 167 -2.99 5.59 0.97
CA GLY A 167 -4.02 4.67 0.57
C GLY A 167 -5.38 4.88 1.25
N GLY A 168 -5.52 5.84 2.17
CA GLY A 168 -6.78 6.14 2.85
C GLY A 168 -7.88 6.64 1.89
N PRO A 169 -9.17 6.47 2.24
CA PRO A 169 -10.27 6.97 1.43
C PRO A 169 -10.27 8.49 1.40
N VAL A 170 -10.45 9.07 0.21
CA VAL A 170 -10.84 10.47 0.03
C VAL A 170 -12.23 10.53 -0.57
N TRP A 171 -13.13 11.30 0.03
CA TRP A 171 -14.55 11.34 -0.36
C TRP A 171 -15.18 12.72 -0.17
N SER A 172 -16.25 12.97 -0.92
CA SER A 172 -17.17 14.06 -0.65
C SER A 172 -18.32 13.52 0.21
N PRO A 173 -18.64 14.12 1.37
CA PRO A 173 -19.80 13.70 2.17
C PRO A 173 -21.13 13.74 1.41
N ARG A 174 -21.21 14.55 0.34
CA ARG A 174 -22.43 14.69 -0.48
C ARG A 174 -22.49 13.77 -1.69
N ARG A 175 -21.34 13.29 -2.18
CA ARG A 175 -21.25 12.64 -3.51
C ARG A 175 -20.67 11.23 -3.45
N GLY A 176 -19.88 10.93 -2.43
CA GLY A 176 -19.25 9.63 -2.23
C GLY A 176 -17.75 9.63 -2.51
N PHE A 177 -17.22 8.46 -2.82
CA PHE A 177 -15.79 8.21 -3.00
C PHE A 177 -15.23 9.02 -4.17
N LEU A 178 -14.09 9.68 -3.94
CA LEU A 178 -13.38 10.48 -4.94
C LEU A 178 -12.06 9.86 -5.34
N GLY A 179 -11.33 9.26 -4.40
CA GLY A 179 -10.02 8.69 -4.71
C GLY A 179 -9.25 8.20 -3.49
N VAL A 180 -8.00 7.84 -3.76
CA VAL A 180 -7.04 7.26 -2.84
C VAL A 180 -6.09 8.34 -2.36
N TYR A 181 -5.96 8.53 -1.04
CA TYR A 181 -5.01 9.47 -0.47
C TYR A 181 -3.57 9.10 -0.86
N SER A 182 -2.85 10.06 -1.45
CA SER A 182 -1.49 9.87 -1.98
C SER A 182 -0.45 10.60 -1.14
N GLY A 183 -0.63 11.91 -0.94
CA GLY A 183 0.35 12.75 -0.24
C GLY A 183 0.04 14.22 -0.33
N VAL A 184 1.06 15.08 -0.41
CA VAL A 184 0.91 16.53 -0.48
C VAL A 184 1.78 17.14 -1.59
N SER A 185 1.31 18.21 -2.22
CA SER A 185 2.14 19.09 -3.04
C SER A 185 2.31 20.42 -2.35
N ILE A 186 3.53 20.93 -2.36
CA ILE A 186 3.95 22.13 -1.66
C ILE A 186 4.61 23.06 -2.68
N ILE A 187 4.23 24.33 -2.65
CA ILE A 187 4.96 25.40 -3.33
C ILE A 187 5.59 26.33 -2.29
N SER A 188 6.78 26.83 -2.60
CA SER A 188 7.40 27.93 -1.86
C SER A 188 7.49 29.17 -2.75
N THR A 189 7.33 30.33 -2.13
CA THR A 189 7.42 31.64 -2.78
C THR A 189 8.71 32.35 -2.40
N LYS A 190 9.19 33.26 -3.27
CA LYS A 190 10.42 34.03 -3.01
C LYS A 190 10.37 34.86 -1.73
N GLY A 191 9.16 35.17 -1.23
CA GLY A 191 8.93 35.87 0.04
C GLY A 191 9.00 34.97 1.28
N GLY A 192 9.31 33.68 1.11
CA GLY A 192 9.39 32.70 2.21
C GLY A 192 8.04 32.09 2.63
N GLY A 193 6.95 32.35 1.90
CA GLY A 193 5.65 31.72 2.15
C GLY A 193 5.57 30.33 1.53
N GLU A 194 5.04 29.37 2.28
CA GLU A 194 4.76 28.01 1.80
C GLU A 194 3.26 27.73 1.76
N HIS A 195 2.83 27.07 0.69
CA HIS A 195 1.44 26.68 0.49
C HIS A 195 1.38 25.21 0.11
N ARG A 196 0.39 24.49 0.66
CA ARG A 196 0.27 23.05 0.50
C ARG A 196 -1.16 22.64 0.17
N LEU A 197 -1.30 21.63 -0.67
CA LEU A 197 -2.55 20.93 -0.91
C LEU A 197 -2.32 19.43 -0.75
N SER A 198 -3.25 18.76 -0.08
CA SER A 198 -3.33 17.30 -0.08
C SER A 198 -3.75 16.78 -1.44
N ARG A 199 -3.32 15.57 -1.76
CA ARG A 199 -3.51 14.91 -3.05
C ARG A 199 -4.14 13.55 -2.91
N ALA A 200 -4.98 13.21 -3.87
CA ALA A 200 -5.50 11.87 -4.03
C ALA A 200 -5.66 11.50 -5.51
N SER A 201 -5.56 10.21 -5.81
CA SER A 201 -5.68 9.65 -7.16
C SER A 201 -7.00 8.88 -7.31
N VAL A 202 -7.74 9.14 -8.38
CA VAL A 202 -8.87 8.30 -8.80
C VAL A 202 -8.30 6.94 -9.23
N PRO A 203 -8.91 5.78 -8.85
CA PRO A 203 -8.49 4.44 -9.28
C PRO A 203 -8.69 4.11 -10.77
N LYS A 204 -8.17 4.98 -11.63
CA LYS A 204 -8.21 4.88 -13.08
C LYS A 204 -6.97 5.54 -13.64
N ASN A 205 -6.36 4.93 -14.64
CA ASN A 205 -5.20 5.52 -15.32
C ASN A 205 -5.58 6.83 -16.01
N GLY A 206 -4.89 7.90 -15.63
CA GLY A 206 -4.89 9.21 -16.28
C GLY A 206 -3.58 9.47 -17.01
N ASP A 207 -3.42 10.67 -17.53
CA ASP A 207 -2.13 11.18 -18.00
C ASP A 207 -1.22 11.54 -16.82
N GLU A 208 0.03 11.88 -17.15
CA GLU A 208 1.02 12.29 -16.16
C GLU A 208 0.71 13.71 -15.69
N VAL A 209 0.73 13.91 -14.37
CA VAL A 209 0.61 15.25 -13.78
C VAL A 209 1.99 15.86 -13.64
N THR A 210 2.18 17.03 -14.27
CA THR A 210 3.45 17.74 -14.26
C THR A 210 3.56 18.72 -13.10
N GLU A 211 4.80 18.99 -12.67
CA GLU A 211 5.10 20.03 -11.68
C GLU A 211 4.51 21.40 -12.06
N GLY A 212 4.58 21.78 -13.34
CA GLY A 212 4.05 23.05 -13.81
C GLY A 212 2.52 23.17 -13.68
N GLU A 213 1.78 22.07 -13.76
CA GLU A 213 0.34 22.05 -13.54
C GLU A 213 0.00 22.14 -12.05
N GLU A 214 0.73 21.42 -11.19
CA GLU A 214 0.57 21.51 -9.73
C GLU A 214 0.89 22.92 -9.23
N ILE A 215 2.01 23.52 -9.69
CA ILE A 215 2.37 24.90 -9.37
C ILE A 215 1.24 25.86 -9.71
N ARG A 216 0.69 25.77 -10.94
CA ARG A 216 -0.41 26.65 -11.37
C ARG A 216 -1.64 26.48 -10.50
N LEU A 217 -2.06 25.24 -10.25
CA LEU A 217 -3.25 24.96 -9.43
C LEU A 217 -3.09 25.51 -8.01
N ILE A 218 -1.94 25.23 -7.36
CA ILE A 218 -1.71 25.64 -5.96
C ILE A 218 -1.54 27.16 -5.88
N ALA A 219 -0.79 27.77 -6.80
CA ALA A 219 -0.61 29.22 -6.84
C ALA A 219 -1.94 29.95 -7.08
N ASP A 220 -2.78 29.47 -7.99
CA ASP A 220 -4.09 30.04 -8.27
C ASP A 220 -5.05 29.86 -7.09
N TYR A 221 -4.99 28.74 -6.37
CA TYR A 221 -5.79 28.50 -5.18
C TYR A 221 -5.44 29.49 -4.04
N PHE A 222 -4.16 29.62 -3.71
CA PHE A 222 -3.70 30.48 -2.61
C PHE A 222 -3.44 31.94 -3.01
N ARG A 223 -3.57 32.28 -4.30
CA ARG A 223 -3.13 33.57 -4.87
C ARG A 223 -1.65 33.85 -4.57
N ALA A 224 -0.82 32.82 -4.65
CA ALA A 224 0.59 32.87 -4.27
C ALA A 224 1.45 33.48 -5.40
N PRO A 225 2.10 34.63 -5.18
CA PRO A 225 2.97 35.24 -6.19
C PRO A 225 4.37 34.63 -6.16
N GLN A 226 5.07 34.69 -7.31
CA GLN A 226 6.52 34.43 -7.38
C GLN A 226 6.96 33.08 -6.80
N VAL A 227 6.31 31.98 -7.23
CA VAL A 227 6.72 30.62 -6.90
C VAL A 227 8.13 30.36 -7.43
N ASN A 228 8.99 29.79 -6.59
CA ASN A 228 10.38 29.49 -6.93
C ASN A 228 10.82 28.07 -6.58
N ASP A 229 9.96 27.29 -5.93
CA ASP A 229 10.20 25.89 -5.62
C ASP A 229 8.86 25.15 -5.57
N HIS A 230 8.88 23.88 -5.94
CA HIS A 230 7.77 22.96 -5.81
C HIS A 230 8.29 21.58 -5.41
N ARG A 231 7.57 20.94 -4.51
CA ARG A 231 7.89 19.59 -4.05
C ARG A 231 6.64 18.80 -3.75
N ALA A 232 6.70 17.54 -4.16
CA ALA A 232 5.67 16.54 -4.02
C ALA A 232 6.16 15.53 -2.97
N GLU A 233 5.48 15.47 -1.84
CA GLU A 233 5.83 14.59 -0.73
C GLU A 233 4.78 13.48 -0.60
N LEU A 234 5.26 12.28 -0.33
CA LEU A 234 4.44 11.16 0.12
C LEU A 234 4.53 11.10 1.66
N PRO A 235 3.50 10.63 2.37
CA PRO A 235 3.61 10.36 3.79
C PRO A 235 4.77 9.36 4.01
N ASP A 236 5.73 9.72 4.86
CA ASP A 236 7.07 9.10 4.93
C ASP A 236 7.10 7.56 5.02
N ASP A 237 7.15 6.84 3.90
CA ASP A 237 7.42 5.40 3.84
C ASP A 237 8.92 5.13 3.51
N ALA A 238 9.57 4.30 4.33
CA ALA A 238 11.00 3.91 4.25
C ALA A 238 11.46 3.32 2.89
N LEU A 239 10.54 2.95 2.01
CA LEU A 239 10.84 2.48 0.65
C LEU A 239 11.23 3.59 -0.30
N SER A 240 10.77 4.83 -0.08
CA SER A 240 11.20 6.00 -0.86
C SER A 240 12.71 6.26 -0.65
N GLY A 241 13.21 6.11 0.58
CA GLY A 241 14.63 6.25 0.91
C GLY A 241 15.49 5.10 0.39
N ALA A 242 15.00 3.86 0.46
CA ALA A 242 15.76 2.68 0.02
C ALA A 242 15.82 2.53 -1.51
N ALA A 243 14.71 2.80 -2.22
CA ALA A 243 14.65 2.73 -3.68
C ALA A 243 15.34 3.95 -4.35
N ALA A 244 15.09 5.18 -3.85
CA ALA A 244 15.77 6.37 -4.37
C ALA A 244 17.26 6.39 -4.01
N GLY A 245 17.64 5.89 -2.83
CA GLY A 245 19.03 5.75 -2.41
C GLY A 245 19.80 4.69 -3.20
N SER A 246 19.13 3.61 -3.62
CA SER A 246 19.71 2.57 -4.49
C SER A 246 19.85 3.06 -5.93
N ALA A 247 18.85 3.77 -6.46
CA ALA A 247 18.91 4.37 -7.80
C ALA A 247 20.02 5.44 -7.91
N ARG A 248 20.12 6.37 -6.95
CA ARG A 248 21.20 7.38 -6.92
C ARG A 248 22.59 6.77 -6.76
N ARG A 249 22.73 5.65 -6.06
CA ARG A 249 24.02 4.97 -5.87
C ARG A 249 24.50 4.27 -7.15
N ILE A 250 23.58 3.76 -7.96
CA ILE A 250 23.88 3.14 -9.27
C ILE A 250 24.24 4.19 -10.33
N GLU A 251 23.56 5.35 -10.33
CA GLU A 251 23.91 6.48 -11.21
C GLU A 251 25.26 7.12 -10.84
N ALA A 252 25.61 7.18 -9.55
CA ALA A 252 26.91 7.66 -9.10
C ALA A 252 28.06 6.68 -9.41
N SER A 253 27.80 5.37 -9.45
CA SER A 253 28.85 4.37 -9.75
C SER A 253 29.11 4.19 -11.26
N SER A 254 28.22 4.67 -12.12
CA SER A 254 28.37 4.60 -13.58
C SER A 254 29.15 5.78 -14.18
N ASN A 255 29.45 6.81 -13.37
CA ASN A 255 30.19 8.01 -13.78
C ASN A 255 31.56 8.18 -13.09
N MET A 256 32.18 7.09 -12.61
CA MET A 256 33.55 7.14 -12.09
C MET A 256 34.52 6.57 -13.13
N ASP A 257 35.35 7.46 -13.69
CA ASP A 257 36.46 7.17 -14.59
C ASP A 257 37.39 6.08 -14.06
N GLU A 258 37.94 5.32 -15.00
CA GLU A 258 38.98 4.31 -14.81
C GLU A 258 40.18 4.89 -14.03
N GLY A 259 40.31 4.45 -12.79
CA GLY A 259 41.54 4.60 -12.03
C GLY A 259 41.32 5.30 -10.70
N THR A 260 40.86 4.55 -9.69
CA THR A 260 41.38 4.56 -8.31
C THR A 260 40.58 3.54 -7.48
N LEU A 261 41.12 2.32 -7.32
CA LEU A 261 40.89 1.49 -6.12
C LEU A 261 42.02 1.85 -5.14
N PRO A 262 41.79 2.15 -3.84
CA PRO A 262 40.99 1.31 -2.93
C PRO A 262 40.33 2.05 -1.73
N VAL A 263 38.99 2.12 -1.66
CA VAL A 263 38.26 2.30 -0.36
C VAL A 263 36.97 1.45 -0.27
N ILE A 264 36.49 0.86 -1.37
CA ILE A 264 35.20 0.13 -1.41
C ILE A 264 35.34 -1.37 -1.01
N ALA A 265 36.41 -1.76 -0.33
CA ALA A 265 36.55 -3.14 0.16
C ALA A 265 35.86 -3.40 1.51
N ILE A 266 35.46 -2.37 2.26
CA ILE A 266 34.97 -2.55 3.64
C ILE A 266 33.45 -2.76 3.74
N ILE A 267 32.66 -2.30 2.77
CA ILE A 267 31.18 -2.43 2.85
C ILE A 267 30.69 -3.78 2.29
N ILE A 268 31.42 -4.41 1.35
CA ILE A 268 31.04 -5.71 0.78
C ILE A 268 31.16 -6.85 1.82
N VAL A 269 32.04 -6.72 2.82
CA VAL A 269 32.19 -7.74 3.88
C VAL A 269 31.02 -7.70 4.89
N GLY A 270 30.45 -6.52 5.16
CA GLY A 270 29.34 -6.38 6.11
C GLY A 270 28.01 -6.95 5.63
N VAL A 271 27.73 -6.86 4.31
CA VAL A 271 26.50 -7.40 3.70
C VAL A 271 26.60 -8.92 3.48
N LEU A 272 27.81 -9.46 3.31
CA LEU A 272 28.04 -10.92 3.23
C LEU A 272 27.98 -11.63 4.60
N ALA A 273 28.26 -10.92 5.70
CA ALA A 273 28.19 -11.53 7.04
C ALA A 273 26.74 -11.73 7.55
N ALA A 274 25.76 -10.96 7.06
CA ALA A 274 24.35 -11.08 7.46
C ALA A 274 23.51 -12.02 6.56
N SER A 275 24.08 -12.53 5.46
CA SER A 275 23.40 -13.43 4.50
C SER A 275 23.94 -14.87 4.49
N ALA A 276 24.89 -15.19 5.37
CA ALA A 276 25.47 -16.53 5.50
C ALA A 276 24.44 -17.67 5.74
N PRO A 277 23.32 -17.49 6.49
CA PRO A 277 22.35 -18.57 6.66
C PRO A 277 21.55 -18.89 5.39
N VAL A 278 21.34 -17.90 4.51
CA VAL A 278 20.47 -18.03 3.33
C VAL A 278 21.23 -18.58 2.12
N LEU A 279 22.49 -18.17 1.94
CA LEU A 279 23.36 -18.73 0.90
C LEU A 279 23.70 -20.20 1.13
N GLY A 280 23.82 -20.63 2.39
CA GLY A 280 24.03 -22.05 2.74
C GLY A 280 22.84 -22.94 2.36
N GLN A 281 21.61 -22.44 2.51
CA GLN A 281 20.40 -23.18 2.16
C GLN A 281 20.24 -23.31 0.63
N ILE A 282 20.53 -22.25 -0.12
CA ILE A 282 20.45 -22.27 -1.59
C ILE A 282 21.48 -23.26 -2.18
N LEU A 283 22.71 -23.30 -1.65
CA LEU A 283 23.74 -24.24 -2.11
C LEU A 283 23.38 -25.70 -1.79
N GLN A 284 22.75 -25.97 -0.65
CA GLN A 284 22.27 -27.32 -0.31
C GLN A 284 21.09 -27.75 -1.20
N THR A 285 20.16 -26.85 -1.50
CA THR A 285 19.02 -27.12 -2.39
C THR A 285 19.49 -27.38 -3.83
N VAL A 286 20.44 -26.60 -4.34
CA VAL A 286 21.00 -26.80 -5.69
C VAL A 286 21.83 -28.09 -5.77
N ALA A 287 22.58 -28.44 -4.72
CA ALA A 287 23.30 -29.71 -4.66
C ALA A 287 22.34 -30.91 -4.65
N GLN A 288 21.23 -30.81 -3.93
CA GLN A 288 20.19 -31.84 -3.89
C GLN A 288 19.50 -32.03 -5.25
N TRP A 289 19.16 -30.94 -5.95
CA TRP A 289 18.54 -31.01 -7.28
C TRP A 289 19.46 -31.58 -8.36
N ARG A 290 20.78 -31.47 -8.18
CA ARG A 290 21.78 -32.07 -9.07
C ARG A 290 21.94 -33.57 -8.83
N ILE A 291 21.80 -34.03 -7.59
CA ILE A 291 21.77 -35.45 -7.22
C ILE A 291 20.47 -36.11 -7.73
N ASP A 292 19.36 -35.39 -7.66
CA ASP A 292 18.02 -35.85 -8.08
C ASP A 292 17.80 -35.74 -9.61
N GLY A 293 18.79 -35.29 -10.39
CA GLY A 293 18.76 -35.28 -11.85
C GLY A 293 17.84 -34.23 -12.49
N LEU A 294 17.42 -33.20 -11.73
CA LEU A 294 16.47 -32.17 -12.17
C LEU A 294 17.14 -31.00 -12.92
N LEU A 295 18.47 -31.02 -13.08
CA LEU A 295 19.22 -30.03 -13.85
C LEU A 295 20.20 -30.73 -14.81
N PRO A 296 20.30 -30.29 -16.08
CA PRO A 296 21.34 -30.78 -16.99
C PRO A 296 22.74 -30.36 -16.50
N ARG A 297 23.74 -31.19 -16.81
CA ARG A 297 25.12 -31.09 -16.29
C ARG A 297 25.80 -29.76 -16.57
#